data_AF-A0AAE6G7H6-F1
#
_entry.id   AF-A0AAE6G7H6-F1
#
_cell.length_a   1.000
_cell.length_b   1.000
_cell.length_c   1.000
_cell.angle_alpha   90.00
_cell.angle_beta   90.00
_cell.angle_gamma   90.00
#
_symmetry.space_group_name_H-M   'P 1'
#
loop_
_entity.id
_entity.type
_entity.pdbx_description
1 polymer ?
#
loop_
_entity_poly.entity_id
_entity_poly.type
_entity_poly.pdbx_seq_one_letter_code
_entity_poly.pdbx_strand_id
1 'polypeptide(L)' 'MTLGSEARALLATTAGAPMLPRTCVLDAAWVEGRGWALLEANAAWGAGLNGCDAAEAARCIAEATRA' A
#
# COMPACT_ATOMS: atom_id res chain seq x y z
N MET A 1 -20.32 -4.09 1.65
CA MET A 1 -18.90 -3.87 1.30
C MET A 1 -18.43 -5.05 0.47
N THR A 2 -17.58 -4.80 -0.54
CA THR A 2 -16.91 -5.87 -1.29
C THR A 2 -15.55 -6.15 -0.66
N LEU A 3 -14.99 -7.36 -0.88
CA LEU A 3 -13.63 -7.72 -0.43
C LEU A 3 -12.59 -6.64 -0.79
N GLY A 4 -12.68 -6.06 -1.99
CA GLY A 4 -11.76 -4.99 -2.41
C GLY A 4 -11.96 -3.66 -1.67
N SER A 5 -13.16 -3.35 -1.17
CA SER A 5 -13.41 -2.14 -0.37
C SER A 5 -12.84 -2.25 1.05
N GLU A 6 -12.83 -3.44 1.63
CA GLU A 6 -12.24 -3.70 2.95
C GLU A 6 -10.72 -3.63 2.90
N ALA A 7 -10.09 -4.24 1.89
CA ALA A 7 -8.65 -4.12 1.67
C ALA A 7 -8.22 -2.65 1.54
N ARG A 8 -8.95 -1.86 0.75
CA ARG A 8 -8.67 -0.42 0.58
C ARG A 8 -8.80 0.35 1.89
N ALA A 9 -9.82 0.06 2.71
CA ALA A 9 -9.99 0.71 4.01
C ALA A 9 -8.84 0.39 4.98
N LEU A 10 -8.39 -0.86 5.01
CA LEU A 10 -7.22 -1.29 5.80
C LEU A 10 -5.95 -0.56 5.34
N LEU A 11 -5.67 -0.55 4.04
CA LEU A 11 -4.48 0.08 3.48
C LEU A 11 -4.50 1.59 3.67
N ALA A 12 -5.65 2.25 3.51
CA ALA A 12 -5.79 3.69 3.76
C ALA A 12 -5.55 4.05 5.23
N THR A 13 -6.03 3.25 6.16
CA THR A 13 -5.75 3.43 7.60
C THR A 13 -4.25 3.24 7.89
N THR A 14 -3.64 2.21 7.30
CA THR A 14 -2.22 1.90 7.47
C THR A 14 -1.33 3.00 6.90
N ALA A 15 -1.67 3.56 5.75
CA ALA A 15 -0.90 4.63 5.10
C ALA A 15 -0.77 5.91 5.96
N GLY A 16 -1.68 6.14 6.90
CA GLY A 16 -1.62 7.25 7.85
C GLY A 16 -0.68 7.02 9.04
N ALA A 17 -0.03 5.86 9.13
CA ALA A 17 0.77 5.50 10.29
C ALA A 17 2.11 6.29 10.31
N PRO A 18 2.48 6.97 11.42
CA PRO A 18 3.59 7.92 11.47
C PRO A 18 5.00 7.33 11.27
N MET A 19 5.16 6.01 11.34
CA MET A 19 6.42 5.30 11.15
C MET A 19 6.73 5.02 9.67
N LEU A 20 5.73 5.18 8.79
CA LEU A 20 5.92 4.95 7.38
C LEU A 20 6.68 6.12 6.75
N PRO A 21 7.50 5.85 5.72
CA PRO A 21 8.12 6.91 4.94
C PRO A 21 7.05 7.73 4.21
N ARG A 22 7.44 8.90 3.68
CA ARG A 22 6.56 9.80 2.91
C ARG A 22 5.80 9.06 1.81
N THR A 23 6.46 8.11 1.14
CA THR A 23 5.83 7.20 0.19
C THR A 23 6.36 5.77 0.37
N CYS A 24 5.45 4.81 0.30
CA CYS A 24 5.70 3.38 0.31
C CYS A 24 4.62 2.67 -0.52
N VAL A 25 4.85 1.40 -0.82
CA VAL A 25 3.83 0.52 -1.41
C VAL A 25 3.38 -0.44 -0.31
N LEU A 26 2.07 -0.58 -0.13
CA LEU A 26 1.48 -1.41 0.90
C LEU A 26 0.71 -2.57 0.26
N ASP A 27 1.07 -3.79 0.66
CA ASP A 27 0.41 -5.00 0.18
C ASP A 27 -0.57 -5.51 1.24
N ALA A 28 -1.77 -5.89 0.81
CA ALA A 28 -2.76 -6.54 1.67
C ALA A 28 -2.95 -7.99 1.25
N ALA A 29 -3.03 -8.87 2.24
CA ALA A 29 -3.36 -10.28 2.03
C ALA A 29 -4.69 -10.63 2.71
N TRP A 30 -5.49 -11.45 2.05
CA TRP A 30 -6.63 -12.09 2.68
C TRP A 30 -6.17 -13.36 3.38
N VAL A 31 -6.44 -13.45 4.68
CA VAL A 31 -6.16 -14.63 5.48
C VAL A 31 -7.46 -15.36 5.78
N GLU A 32 -7.55 -16.63 5.35
CA GLU A 32 -8.75 -17.44 5.55
C GLU A 32 -9.13 -17.53 7.03
N GLY A 33 -10.41 -17.27 7.32
CA GLY A 33 -10.94 -17.24 8.69
C GLY A 33 -10.50 -16.06 9.56
N ARG A 34 -9.67 -15.13 9.05
CA ARG A 34 -9.16 -13.97 9.81
C ARG A 34 -9.40 -12.62 9.14
N GLY A 35 -9.58 -12.60 7.82
CA GLY A 35 -9.84 -11.37 7.06
C GLY A 35 -8.57 -10.74 6.49
N TRP A 36 -8.67 -9.45 6.13
CA TRP A 36 -7.56 -8.70 5.55
C TRP A 36 -6.49 -8.35 6.59
N ALA A 37 -5.23 -8.53 6.21
CA ALA A 37 -4.07 -8.13 6.97
C ALA A 37 -3.08 -7.36 6.08
N LEU A 38 -2.30 -6.47 6.70
CA LEU A 38 -1.11 -5.90 6.05
C LEU A 38 -0.12 -7.04 5.85
N LEU A 39 0.27 -7.28 4.61
CA LEU A 39 1.28 -8.28 4.26
C LEU A 39 2.67 -7.69 4.35
N GLU A 40 2.87 -6.54 3.69
CA GLU A 40 4.19 -5.92 3.57
C GLU A 40 4.07 -4.40 3.37
N ALA A 41 5.07 -3.67 3.85
CA ALA A 41 5.29 -2.26 3.55
C ALA A 41 6.64 -2.12 2.84
N ASN A 42 6.58 -1.92 1.53
CA ASN A 42 7.72 -1.87 0.65
C ASN A 42 8.19 -0.43 0.41
N ALA A 43 9.48 -0.25 0.15
CA ALA A 43 9.95 0.99 -0.45
C ALA A 43 9.20 1.22 -1.78
N ALA A 44 8.96 2.48 -2.15
CA ALA A 44 8.22 2.80 -3.37
C ALA A 44 8.87 2.23 -4.64
N TRP A 45 10.20 2.01 -4.60
CA TRP A 45 10.97 1.35 -5.64
C TRP A 45 11.14 -0.14 -5.32
N GLY A 46 10.97 -1.01 -6.32
CA GLY A 46 11.21 -2.46 -6.17
C GLY A 46 10.02 -3.30 -5.68
N ALA A 47 8.88 -2.68 -5.36
CA ALA A 47 7.66 -3.39 -4.99
C ALA A 47 6.91 -3.97 -6.20
N GLY A 48 6.08 -5.01 -5.97
CA GLY A 48 5.08 -5.42 -6.94
C GLY A 48 3.93 -4.39 -7.00
N LEU A 49 3.75 -3.71 -8.12
CA LEU A 49 2.75 -2.63 -8.27
C LEU A 49 1.37 -3.14 -8.75
N ASN A 50 1.04 -4.41 -8.46
CA ASN A 50 -0.16 -5.05 -8.97
C ASN A 50 -1.42 -4.39 -8.40
N GLY A 51 -2.30 -3.91 -9.28
CA GLY A 51 -3.54 -3.23 -8.86
C GLY A 51 -3.34 -1.78 -8.43
N CYS A 52 -2.12 -1.24 -8.47
CA CYS A 52 -1.86 0.19 -8.33
C CYS A 52 -2.22 0.94 -9.62
N ASP A 53 -2.60 2.21 -9.48
CA ASP A 53 -2.65 3.13 -10.62
C ASP A 53 -1.21 3.49 -11.03
N ALA A 54 -0.89 3.33 -12.31
CA ALA A 54 0.48 3.54 -12.80
C ALA A 54 0.94 5.00 -12.70
N ALA A 55 0.04 5.96 -12.91
CA ALA A 55 0.39 7.37 -12.83
C ALA A 55 0.62 7.80 -11.37
N GLU A 56 -0.20 7.33 -10.44
CA GLU A 56 0.02 7.58 -9.01
C GLU A 56 1.28 6.87 -8.51
N ALA A 57 1.55 5.64 -8.93
CA ALA A 57 2.77 4.92 -8.56
C ALA A 57 4.03 5.67 -9.02
N ALA A 58 4.04 6.20 -10.25
CA ALA A 58 5.14 7.00 -10.76
C ALA A 58 5.38 8.27 -9.91
N ARG A 59 4.30 8.95 -9.46
CA ARG A 59 4.42 10.10 -8.55
C ARG A 59 4.98 9.70 -7.19
N CYS A 60 4.54 8.57 -6.63
CA CYS A 60 5.05 8.07 -5.36
C CYS A 60 6.55 7.75 -5.41
N ILE A 61 7.01 7.15 -6.51
CA ILE A 61 8.43 6.88 -6.74
C ILE A 61 9.21 8.20 -6.87
N ALA A 62 8.71 9.17 -7.63
CA ALA A 62 9.35 10.47 -7.77
C ALA A 62 9.40 11.27 -6.45
N GLU A 63 8.40 11.11 -5.58
CA GLU A 63 8.42 11.71 -4.23
C GLU A 63 9.44 11.00 -3.31
N ALA A 64 9.61 9.69 -3.45
CA ALA A 64 10.57 8.91 -2.66
C ALA A 64 12.04 9.32 -2.89
N THR A 65 12.34 9.99 -4.01
CA THR A 65 13.71 10.45 -4.33
C THR A 65 14.01 11.87 -3.87
N ARG A 66 13.04 12.56 -3.26
CA ARG A 66 13.24 13.91 -2.72
C ARG A 66 13.95 13.84 -1.38
N ALA A 67 14.98 14.66 -1.22
CA ALA A 67 15.76 14.80 0.01
C ALA A 67 14.99 15.54 1.11
#